data_AF-A0A917WIJ7-F1
#
_entry.id   AF-A0A917WIJ7-F1
#
_cell.length_a   1.000
_cell.length_b   1.000
_cell.length_c   1.000
_cell.angle_alpha   90.00
_cell.angle_beta   90.00
_cell.angle_gamma   90.00
#
_symmetry.space_group_name_H-M   'P 1'
#
loop_
_entity.id
_entity.type
_entity.pdbx_description
1 polymer ?
#
loop_
_entity_poly.entity_id
_entity_poly.type
_entity_poly.pdbx_seq_one_letter_code
_entity_poly.pdbx_strand_id
1 'polypeptide(L)' 'MSPPILPGFHPDPSVCRVGADYYLANSSFEYLPGVPIWNCSWPPIAAIRRWPGPTRCSAAG' A
#
# COMPACT_ATOMS: atom_id res chain seq x y z
N MET A 1 1.94 1.30 19.53
CA MET A 1 0.91 1.05 18.50
C MET A 1 1.40 1.68 17.20
N SER A 2 1.64 0.87 16.17
CA SER A 2 2.01 1.37 14.85
C SER A 2 0.78 1.97 14.16
N PRO A 3 0.87 3.17 13.58
CA PRO A 3 -0.24 3.76 12.83
C PRO A 3 -0.58 2.91 11.59
N PRO A 4 -1.83 2.98 11.09
CA PRO A 4 -2.22 2.29 9.86
C PRO A 4 -1.40 2.83 8.67
N ILE A 5 -1.03 1.92 7.75
CA ILE A 5 -0.20 2.24 6.58
C ILE A 5 -0.98 3.12 5.58
N LEU A 6 -2.27 2.87 5.41
CA LEU A 6 -3.17 3.66 4.58
C LEU A 6 -4.32 4.19 5.45
N PRO A 7 -4.33 5.49 5.81
CA PRO A 7 -5.46 6.09 6.50
C PRO A 7 -6.64 6.29 5.54
N GLY A 8 -7.87 6.18 6.04
CA GLY A 8 -9.10 6.38 5.25
C GLY A 8 -9.90 5.11 4.99
N PHE A 9 -10.77 5.16 3.98
CA PHE A 9 -11.68 4.07 3.61
C PHE A 9 -11.06 3.18 2.53
N HIS A 10 -10.19 2.26 2.96
CA HIS A 10 -9.57 1.25 2.11
C HIS A 10 -9.86 -0.16 2.63
N PRO A 11 -11.09 -0.68 2.43
CA PRO A 11 -11.45 -2.05 2.82
C PRO A 11 -10.57 -3.13 2.14
N ASP A 12 -10.63 -4.39 2.59
CA ASP A 12 -10.07 -5.54 1.83
C ASP A 12 -8.70 -5.35 1.09
N PRO A 13 -7.61 -4.96 1.78
CA PRO A 13 -6.33 -4.72 1.14
C PRO A 13 -5.74 -6.02 0.57
N SER A 14 -5.64 -6.09 -0.76
CA SER A 14 -5.01 -7.18 -1.48
C SER A 14 -3.63 -6.74 -1.96
N VAL A 15 -2.57 -7.44 -1.54
CA VAL A 15 -1.17 -7.07 -1.84
C VAL A 15 -0.50 -8.04 -2.81
N CYS A 16 0.24 -7.53 -3.78
CA CYS A 16 1.07 -8.30 -4.70
C CYS A 16 2.48 -7.72 -4.75
N ARG A 17 3.51 -8.57 -4.72
CA ARG A 17 4.92 -8.15 -4.83
C ARG A 17 5.46 -8.50 -6.21
N VAL A 18 6.02 -7.51 -6.92
CA VAL A 18 6.71 -7.71 -8.19
C VAL A 18 8.14 -7.17 -8.04
N GLY A 19 9.10 -8.09 -7.89
CA GLY A 19 10.49 -7.70 -7.64
C GLY A 19 10.67 -6.99 -6.30
N ALA A 20 11.06 -5.71 -6.36
CA ALA A 20 11.24 -4.83 -5.20
C ALA A 20 10.00 -3.97 -4.86
N ASP A 21 9.01 -3.93 -5.76
CA ASP A 21 7.83 -3.09 -5.62
C ASP A 21 6.63 -3.88 -5.08
N TYR A 22 5.77 -3.20 -4.33
CA TYR A 22 4.55 -3.75 -3.77
C TYR A 22 3.36 -3.00 -4.33
N TYR A 23 2.41 -3.73 -4.89
CA TYR A 23 1.14 -3.21 -5.34
C TYR A 23 0.07 -3.58 -4.34
N LEU A 24 -0.80 -2.63 -4.01
CA LEU A 24 -1.94 -2.86 -3.14
C LEU A 24 -3.21 -2.46 -3.88
N ALA A 25 -4.18 -3.35 -3.94
CA ALA A 25 -5.50 -3.11 -4.48
C ALA A 25 -6.50 -3.09 -3.33
N ASN A 26 -7.52 -2.26 -3.47
CA ASN A 26 -8.59 -2.11 -2.50
C ASN A 26 -9.94 -2.07 -3.24
N SER A 27 -10.99 -2.66 -2.69
CA SER A 27 -12.32 -2.55 -3.29
C SER A 27 -12.81 -1.10 -3.25
N SER A 28 -13.27 -0.63 -4.40
CA SER A 28 -13.96 0.66 -4.52
C SER A 28 -15.48 0.51 -4.43
N PHE A 29 -16.03 -0.70 -4.26
CA PHE A 29 -17.47 -0.96 -4.42
C PHE A 29 -18.02 -0.26 -5.69
N GLU A 30 -19.02 0.63 -5.53
CA GLU A 30 -19.65 1.42 -6.60
C GLU A 30 -18.96 2.77 -6.84
N TYR A 31 -17.90 3.11 -6.10
CA TYR A 31 -17.15 4.34 -6.28
C TYR A 31 -16.29 4.29 -7.54
N LEU A 32 -16.34 5.38 -8.33
CA LEU A 32 -15.54 5.59 -9.52
C LEU A 32 -14.44 6.64 -9.23
N PRO A 33 -13.19 6.47 -9.72
CA PRO A 33 -12.69 5.37 -10.54
C PRO A 33 -12.62 4.04 -9.78
N GLY A 34 -12.96 2.95 -10.46
CA GLY A 34 -13.04 1.61 -9.86
C GLY A 34 -11.67 1.04 -9.49
N VAL A 35 -11.61 0.38 -8.33
CA VAL A 35 -10.46 -0.33 -7.75
C VAL A 35 -9.18 0.52 -7.68
N PRO A 36 -8.97 1.32 -6.62
CA PRO A 36 -7.72 2.06 -6.43
C PRO A 36 -6.53 1.11 -6.27
N ILE A 37 -5.48 1.34 -7.07
CA ILE A 37 -4.21 0.63 -6.99
C ILE A 37 -3.17 1.56 -6.36
N TRP A 38 -2.44 1.06 -5.38
CA TRP A 38 -1.36 1.76 -4.70
C TRP A 38 -0.04 1.09 -5.06
N ASN A 39 0.96 1.90 -5.39
CA ASN A 39 2.35 1.47 -5.47
C ASN A 39 3.07 1.87 -4.18
N CYS A 40 3.56 0.87 -3.45
CA CYS A 40 4.35 1.01 -2.25
C CYS A 40 5.79 0.59 -2.54
N SER A 41 6.72 1.55 -2.49
CA SER A 41 8.15 1.27 -2.49
C SER A 41 8.57 0.97 -1.05
N TRP A 42 8.84 -0.31 -0.77
CA TRP A 42 9.37 -0.72 0.52
C TRP A 42 10.89 -0.87 0.46
N PRO A 43 11.61 -0.53 1.53
CA PRO A 43 13.02 -0.88 1.63
C PRO A 43 13.19 -2.41 1.64
N PRO A 44 14.37 -2.93 1.24
CA PRO A 44 14.65 -4.36 1.26
C PRO A 44 14.33 -4.97 2.63
N ILE A 45 13.92 -6.25 2.65
CA ILE A 45 13.50 -6.98 3.87
C ILE A 45 14.49 -6.81 5.04
N ALA A 46 15.79 -6.74 4.76
CA ALA A 46 16.83 -6.52 5.77
C ALA A 46 16.71 -5.17 6.51
N ALA A 47 16.18 -4.14 5.85
CA ALA A 47 15.98 -2.80 6.39
C ALA A 47 14.57 -2.59 6.98
N ILE A 48 13.60 -3.46 6.70
CA ILE A 48 12.20 -3.32 7.14
C ILE A 48 12.07 -3.26 8.67
N ARG A 49 12.94 -3.98 9.40
CA ARG A 49 12.96 -4.03 10.87
C ARG A 49 13.51 -2.75 11.50
N ARG A 50 14.22 -1.91 10.74
CA ARG A 50 14.88 -0.69 11.22
C ARG A 50 14.23 0.61 10.74
N TRP A 51 13.17 0.54 9.94
CA TRP A 51 12.63 1.71 9.25
C TRP A 51 11.68 2.53 10.14
N PRO A 52 12.01 3.79 10.49
CA PRO A 52 11.21 4.61 11.39
C PRO A 52 10.19 5.52 10.67
N GLY A 53 10.19 5.53 9.33
CA GLY A 53 9.33 6.41 8.52
C GLY A 53 8.07 5.73 7.97
N PRO A 54 7.06 6.50 7.53
CA PRO A 54 5.89 5.94 6.85
C PRO A 54 6.31 5.28 5.53
N THR A 55 5.69 4.13 5.23
CA THR A 55 5.79 3.51 3.90
C THR A 55 5.30 4.51 2.87
N ARG A 56 6.13 4.83 1.86
CA ARG A 56 5.70 5.67 0.73
C ARG A 56 4.83 4.82 -0.20
N CYS A 57 3.56 4.69 0.17
CA CYS A 57 2.50 4.19 -0.70
C CYS A 57 1.90 5.39 -1.44
N SER A 58 2.05 5.43 -2.76
CA SER A 58 1.39 6.41 -3.63
C SER A 58 0.28 5.71 -4.40
N ALA A 59 -0.87 6.36 -4.58
CA ALA A 59 -1.85 5.88 -5.55
C ALA A 59 -1.21 5.86 -6.94
N ALA A 60 -1.30 4.74 -7.64
CA ALA A 60 -1.07 4.66 -9.07
C ALA A 60 -2.34 5.23 -9.72
N GLY A 61 -2.20 6.37 -10.39
CA GLY A 61 -3.32 7.13 -10.97
C GLY A 61 -4.07 6.37 -12.05
#